data_AF-A0A937FWX2-F1
#
_entry.id   AF-A0A937FWX2-F1
#
_cell.length_a   1.000
_cell.length_b   1.000
_cell.length_c   1.000
_cell.angle_alpha   90.00
_cell.angle_beta   90.00
_cell.angle_gamma   90.00
#
_symmetry.space_group_name_H-M   'P 1'
#
loop_
_entity.id
_entity.type
_entity.pdbx_description
1 polymer ?
#
loop_
_entity_poly.entity_id
_entity_poly.type
_entity_poly.pdbx_seq_one_letter_code
_entity_poly.pdbx_strand_id
1 'polypeptide(L)' 'MPLIISIAKSSCGCTVSAYSKDPIIPCESGEITASYHAKKNGSFLKSVTVTPNARDNVVVPYLKGKARECCYIS' A
#
# COMPACT_ATOMS: atom_id res chain seq x y z
N MET A 1 -14.13 -13.44 14.28
CA MET A 1 -14.64 -12.69 13.11
C MET A 1 -13.48 -12.51 12.15
N PRO A 2 -13.59 -12.90 10.88
CA PRO A 2 -12.50 -12.76 9.92
C PRO A 2 -12.28 -11.29 9.57
N LEU A 3 -11.02 -10.91 9.37
CA LEU A 3 -10.62 -9.59 8.94
C LEU A 3 -10.77 -9.49 7.42
N ILE A 4 -11.63 -8.58 6.95
CA ILE A 4 -11.82 -8.32 5.52
C ILE A 4 -11.36 -6.90 5.22
N ILE A 5 -10.49 -6.73 4.24
CA ILE A 5 -10.08 -5.40 3.77
C ILE A 5 -11.24 -4.79 2.97
N SER A 6 -11.86 -3.74 3.52
CA SER A 6 -13.02 -3.09 2.90
C SER A 6 -12.58 -2.04 1.88
N ILE A 7 -11.56 -1.24 2.23
CA ILE A 7 -11.07 -0.15 1.38
C ILE A 7 -9.55 -0.06 1.50
N ALA A 8 -8.87 0.01 0.36
CA ALA A 8 -7.47 0.40 0.28
C ALA A 8 -7.36 1.64 -0.62
N LYS A 9 -6.93 2.77 -0.05
CA LYS A 9 -6.75 4.06 -0.76
C LYS A 9 -5.31 4.54 -0.63
N SER A 10 -4.71 4.96 -1.75
CA SER A 10 -3.39 5.61 -1.78
C SER A 10 -3.52 7.15 -1.74
N SER A 11 -2.55 7.83 -1.10
CA SER A 11 -2.59 9.29 -0.91
C SER A 11 -2.11 10.13 -2.09
N CYS A 12 -1.48 9.52 -3.09
CA CYS A 12 -1.19 10.13 -4.39
C CYS A 12 -1.27 9.00 -5.42
N GLY A 13 -1.21 9.29 -6.72
CA GLY A 13 -1.40 8.33 -7.84
C GLY A 13 -0.49 7.08 -7.93
N CYS A 14 0.01 6.53 -6.81
CA CYS A 14 0.32 5.12 -6.65
C CYS A 14 -0.97 4.33 -6.88
N THR A 15 -0.99 3.47 -7.89
CA THR A 15 -2.11 2.58 -8.15
C THR A 15 -2.05 1.46 -7.11
N VAL A 16 -3.01 1.42 -6.18
CA VAL A 16 -3.23 0.19 -5.39
C VAL A 16 -3.75 -0.84 -6.39
N SER A 17 -2.93 -1.83 -6.71
CA SER A 17 -3.19 -2.73 -7.84
C SER A 17 -3.96 -3.97 -7.40
N ALA A 18 -3.69 -4.50 -6.22
CA ALA A 18 -4.42 -5.65 -5.68
C ALA A 18 -4.39 -5.68 -4.15
N TYR A 19 -5.49 -6.08 -3.54
CA TYR A 19 -5.56 -6.44 -2.12
C TYR A 19 -6.40 -7.71 -2.01
N SER A 20 -6.05 -8.58 -1.07
CA SER A 20 -6.86 -9.77 -0.81
C SER A 20 -8.25 -9.36 -0.32
N LYS A 21 -9.29 -9.82 -1.02
CA LYS A 21 -10.69 -9.67 -0.62
C LYS A 21 -11.16 -10.87 0.22
N ASP A 22 -10.35 -11.92 0.25
CA ASP A 22 -10.65 -13.11 1.02
C ASP A 22 -10.58 -12.80 2.52
N PRO A 23 -11.47 -13.41 3.31
CA PRO A 23 -11.47 -13.26 4.75
C PRO A 23 -10.18 -13.81 5.36
N ILE A 24 -9.38 -12.94 5.98
CA ILE A 24 -8.16 -13.32 6.69
C ILE A 24 -8.58 -13.80 8.08
N ILE A 25 -8.27 -15.05 8.43
CA ILE A 25 -8.54 -15.55 9.79
C ILE A 25 -7.57 -14.92 10.80
N PRO A 26 -7.96 -14.79 12.08
CA PRO A 26 -7.02 -14.40 13.13
C PRO A 26 -5.82 -15.36 13.14
N CYS A 27 -4.61 -14.80 13.22
CA CYS A 27 -3.31 -15.47 13.09
C CYS A 27 -2.83 -15.75 11.65
N GLU A 28 -3.60 -15.45 10.61
CA GLU A 28 -3.12 -15.49 9.22
C GLU A 28 -2.71 -14.09 8.74
N SER A 29 -1.82 -14.05 7.74
CA SER A 29 -1.37 -12.82 7.10
C SER A 29 -1.97 -12.71 5.70
N GLY A 30 -2.50 -11.53 5.36
CA GLY A 30 -2.93 -11.22 4.00
C GLY A 30 -1.91 -10.36 3.27
N GLU A 31 -1.86 -10.48 1.95
CA GLU A 31 -1.01 -9.64 1.10
C GLU A 31 -1.78 -8.46 0.49
N ILE A 32 -1.09 -7.31 0.42
CA ILE A 32 -1.56 -6.10 -0.25
C ILE A 32 -0.48 -5.64 -1.21
N THR A 33 -0.80 -5.59 -2.50
CA THR A 33 0.12 -5.13 -3.55
C THR A 33 -0.18 -3.68 -3.89
N ALA A 34 0.80 -2.82 -3.64
CA ALA A 34 0.76 -1.40 -4.01
C ALA A 34 1.88 -1.09 -5.00
N SER A 35 1.52 -0.47 -6.14
CA SER A 35 2.48 -0.08 -7.16
C SER A 35 2.68 1.44 -7.14
N TYR A 36 3.92 1.88 -7.04
CA TYR A 36 4.29 3.30 -7.07
C TYR A 36 5.08 3.63 -8.34
N HIS A 37 4.54 4.54 -9.16
CA HIS A 37 5.27 5.08 -10.31
C HIS A 37 6.08 6.31 -9.89
N ALA A 38 7.39 6.11 -9.72
CA ALA A 38 8.33 7.17 -9.41
C ALA A 38 8.63 8.05 -10.64
N LYS A 39 7.66 8.89 -11.06
CA LYS A 39 7.85 9.86 -12.17
C LYS A 39 8.73 11.06 -11.80
N LYS A 40 8.92 11.31 -10.50
CA LYS A 40 9.75 12.42 -10.00
C LYS A 40 10.91 11.87 -9.18
N ASN A 41 12.07 12.45 -9.44
CA ASN A 41 13.35 12.12 -8.82
C ASN A 41 13.34 12.73 -7.41
N GLY A 42 13.89 12.00 -6.43
CA GLY A 42 13.97 12.46 -5.05
C GLY A 42 13.31 11.54 -4.03
N SER A 43 13.31 11.97 -2.78
CA SER A 43 12.71 11.24 -1.67
C SER A 43 11.19 11.32 -1.74
N PHE A 44 10.52 10.19 -1.58
CA PHE A 44 9.07 10.12 -1.49
C PHE A 44 8.66 9.47 -0.17
N LEU A 45 7.65 10.07 0.46
CA LEU A 45 6.93 9.53 1.59
C LEU A 45 5.47 9.44 1.17
N LYS A 46 4.96 8.22 0.99
CA LYS A 46 3.58 7.95 0.59
C LYS A 46 2.91 7.09 1.64
N SER A 47 1.62 7.29 1.82
CA SER A 47 0.79 6.50 2.75
C SER A 47 -0.27 5.73 1.96
N VAL A 48 -0.54 4.50 2.39
CA VAL A 48 -1.68 3.73 1.92
C VAL A 48 -2.60 3.55 3.12
N THR A 49 -3.83 4.00 3.01
CA THR A 49 -4.84 3.82 4.06
C THR A 49 -5.61 2.55 3.77
N VAL A 50 -5.51 1.60 4.69
CA VAL A 50 -6.21 0.31 4.65
C VAL A 50 -7.26 0.31 5.76
N THR A 51 -8.52 0.20 5.37
CA THR A 51 -9.67 0.13 6.29
C THR A 51 -10.27 -1.27 6.21
N PRO A 52 -10.08 -2.11 7.24
CA PRO A 52 -10.74 -3.41 7.36
C PRO A 52 -12.15 -3.28 7.93
N ASN A 53 -12.92 -4.39 7.91
CA ASN A 53 -14.28 -4.47 8.47
C ASN A 53 -14.33 -4.37 10.01
N ALA A 54 -13.17 -4.46 10.67
CA ALA A 54 -13.06 -4.38 12.12
C ALA A 54 -13.15 -2.91 12.53
N ARG A 55 -14.20 -2.56 13.28
CA ARG A 55 -14.36 -1.22 13.87
C ARG A 55 -13.05 -0.86 14.59
N ASP A 56 -12.52 0.32 14.27
CA ASP A 56 -11.31 0.92 14.84
C ASP A 56 -9.94 0.37 14.40
N ASN A 57 -9.85 -0.50 13.37
CA ASN A 57 -8.57 -1.04 12.90
C ASN A 57 -8.07 -0.40 11.60
N VAL A 58 -8.03 0.94 11.51
CA VAL A 58 -7.45 1.60 10.32
C VAL A 58 -5.93 1.48 10.36
N VAL A 59 -5.35 0.81 9.36
CA VAL A 59 -3.91 0.62 9.24
C VAL A 59 -3.38 1.52 8.13
N VAL A 60 -2.36 2.32 8.42
CA VAL A 60 -1.78 3.28 7.47
C VAL A 60 -0.28 3.00 7.27
N PRO A 61 0.10 2.02 6.43
CA PRO A 61 1.50 1.83 6.06
C PRO A 61 2.06 3.02 5.28
N TYR A 62 3.35 3.29 5.50
CA TYR A 62 4.11 4.34 4.81
C TYR A 62 5.14 3.72 3.87
N LEU A 63 5.02 4.02 2.57
CA LEU A 63 6.08 3.83 1.59
C LEU A 63 7.09 4.98 1.70
N LYS A 64 8.29 4.66 2.19
CA LYS A 64 9.45 5.56 2.18
C LYS A 64 10.46 5.05 1.18
N GLY A 65 10.95 5.93 0.30
CA GLY A 65 11.99 5.57 -0.64
C GLY A 65 12.63 6.80 -1.28
N LYS A 66 13.73 6.58 -2.00
CA LYS A 66 14.38 7.62 -2.79
C LYS A 66 14.43 7.14 -4.24
N ALA A 67 13.64 7.78 -5.09
CA ALA A 67 13.71 7.57 -6.53
C ALA A 67 15.00 8.22 -7.05
N ARG A 68 15.98 7.38 -7.42
CA ARG A 68 17.10 7.83 -8.24
C ARG A 68 16.67 7.65 -9.69
N GLU A 69 16.83 8.70 -10.48
CA GLU A 69 16.86 8.52 -11.93
C GLU A 69 17.96 7.51 -12.21
N CYS A 70 17.63 6.42 -12.88
CA CYS A 70 18.63 5.45 -13.24
C CYS A 70 19.61 6.17 -14.15
N CYS A 71 20.85 6.35 -13.69
CA CYS A 71 21.95 6.76 -14.55
C CYS A 71 22.01 5.67 -15.62
N TYR A 72 21.53 5.96 -16.83
CA TYR A 72 21.93 5.20 -18.00
C TYR A 72 23.43 5.37 -18.07
N ILE A 73 24.14 4.33 -17.65
CA ILE A 73 25.59 4.25 -17.79
C ILE A 73 25.82 4.22 -19.31
N SER A 74 26.24 5.37 -19.83
CA SER A 74 26.77 5.57 -21.18
C SER A 74 28.14 4.93 -21.32
#